data_AF-A0A7V5PN42-F1
#
_entry.id   AF-A0A7V5PN42-F1
#
_cell.length_a   1.000
_cell.length_b   1.000
_cell.length_c   1.000
_cell.angle_alpha   90.00
_cell.angle_beta   90.00
_cell.angle_gamma   90.00
#
_symmetry.space_group_name_H-M   'P 1'
#
loop_
_entity.id
_entity.type
_entity.pdbx_description
1 polymer ?
#
loop_
_entity_poly.entity_id
_entity_poly.type
_entity_poly.pdbx_seq_one_letter_code
_entity_poly.pdbx_strand_id
1 'polypeptide(L)'
;GNVGYRVDTCRDGQEAVIKYSEELQGESPYDLVILDLTVPGGMGGKKTIEKLLRINPNVVAIVSSGYSNDPIMAEYEKFGFKGVVSKPYSAEQLIAVTNELLRSKNR
;
A
#
# COMPACT_ATOMS: atom_id res chain seq x y z
N GLY A 1 -17.77 -12.00 -1.93
CA GLY A 1 -17.95 -11.49 -3.30
C GLY A 1 -16.61 -11.12 -3.88
N ASN A 2 -16.39 -11.34 -5.17
CA ASN A 2 -15.19 -10.86 -5.87
C ASN A 2 -15.44 -9.42 -6.31
N VAL A 3 -14.52 -8.50 -6.00
CA VAL A 3 -14.69 -7.05 -6.18
C VAL A 3 -14.05 -6.54 -7.49
N GLY A 4 -13.58 -7.44 -8.36
CA GLY A 4 -13.08 -7.10 -9.70
C GLY A 4 -11.62 -6.64 -9.77
N TYR A 5 -10.90 -6.64 -8.63
CA TYR A 5 -9.47 -6.33 -8.60
C TYR A 5 -8.63 -7.53 -9.04
N ARG A 6 -7.54 -7.26 -9.78
CA ARG A 6 -6.41 -8.19 -9.86
C ARG A 6 -5.51 -7.91 -8.66
N VAL A 7 -5.27 -8.93 -7.85
CA VAL A 7 -4.49 -8.83 -6.60
C VAL A 7 -3.28 -9.74 -6.70
N ASP A 8 -2.13 -9.22 -6.32
CA ASP A 8 -0.94 -10.01 -6.00
C ASP A 8 -0.56 -9.78 -4.53
N THR A 9 0.17 -10.73 -3.95
CA THR A 9 0.59 -10.71 -2.54
C THR A 9 2.10 -10.89 -2.43
N CYS A 10 2.68 -10.34 -1.38
CA CYS A 10 4.10 -10.45 -1.06
C CYS A 10 4.26 -10.70 0.45
N ARG A 11 5.35 -11.36 0.83
CA ARG A 11 5.63 -11.76 2.21
C ARG A 11 6.20 -10.63 3.05
N ASP A 12 6.91 -9.71 2.39
CA ASP A 12 7.47 -8.52 3.02
C ASP A 12 7.66 -7.38 2.01
N GLY A 13 8.19 -6.27 2.50
CA GLY A 13 8.49 -5.11 1.68
C GLY A 13 9.56 -5.33 0.61
N GLN A 14 10.49 -6.27 0.78
CA GLN A 14 11.55 -6.48 -0.19
C GLN A 14 10.98 -7.13 -1.44
N GLU A 15 10.15 -8.16 -1.26
CA GLU A 15 9.38 -8.77 -2.34
C GLU A 15 8.41 -7.75 -2.97
N ALA A 16 7.76 -6.90 -2.16
CA ALA A 16 6.88 -5.84 -2.66
C ALA A 16 7.61 -4.88 -3.63
N VAL A 17 8.83 -4.44 -3.26
CA VAL A 17 9.63 -3.52 -4.08
C VAL A 17 10.07 -4.18 -5.39
N ILE A 18 10.47 -5.46 -5.36
CA ILE A 18 10.86 -6.22 -6.55
C ILE A 18 9.68 -6.33 -7.51
N LYS A 19 8.56 -6.88 -7.04
CA LYS A 19 7.34 -7.05 -7.84
C LYS A 19 6.84 -5.74 -8.41
N TYR A 20 6.81 -4.68 -7.59
CA TYR A 20 6.37 -3.37 -8.03
C TYR A 20 7.28 -2.82 -9.13
N SER A 21 8.60 -2.94 -8.99
CA SER A 21 9.56 -2.46 -9.99
C SER A 21 9.46 -3.22 -11.31
N GLU A 22 9.20 -4.53 -11.26
CA GLU A 22 9.03 -5.38 -12.44
C GLU A 22 7.76 -5.00 -13.21
N GLU A 23 6.62 -4.94 -12.53
CA GLU A 23 5.33 -4.60 -13.16
C GLU A 23 5.24 -3.13 -13.58
N LEU A 24 5.97 -2.21 -12.91
CA LEU A 24 6.03 -0.80 -13.31
C LEU A 24 6.58 -0.61 -14.73
N GLN A 25 7.49 -1.48 -15.16
CA GLN A 25 8.06 -1.48 -16.53
C GLN A 25 7.28 -2.39 -17.49
N GLY A 26 6.30 -3.13 -16.99
CA GLY A 26 5.49 -4.08 -17.76
C GLY A 26 4.19 -3.48 -18.28
N GLU A 27 3.33 -4.35 -18.82
CA GLU A 27 2.03 -3.96 -19.39
C GLU A 27 0.93 -3.75 -18.33
N SER A 28 1.17 -4.14 -17.07
CA SER A 28 0.18 -4.12 -15.99
C SER A 28 0.74 -3.55 -14.68
N PRO A 29 1.18 -2.28 -14.67
CA PRO A 29 1.69 -1.65 -13.46
C PRO A 29 0.64 -1.62 -12.34
N TYR A 30 1.08 -1.77 -11.09
CA TYR A 30 0.17 -1.71 -9.95
C TYR A 30 -0.44 -0.32 -9.80
N ASP A 31 -1.77 -0.27 -9.76
CA ASP A 31 -2.50 0.96 -9.49
C ASP A 31 -2.34 1.43 -8.04
N LEU A 32 -2.28 0.47 -7.11
CA LEU A 32 -2.24 0.71 -5.67
C LEU A 32 -1.50 -0.43 -4.96
N VAL A 33 -0.82 -0.10 -3.85
CA VAL A 33 -0.25 -1.08 -2.92
C VAL A 33 -0.84 -0.91 -1.53
N ILE A 34 -0.99 -2.01 -0.80
CA ILE A 34 -1.41 -2.01 0.61
C ILE A 34 -0.25 -2.59 1.42
N LEU A 35 0.29 -1.81 2.35
CA LEU A 35 1.52 -2.16 3.06
C LEU A 35 1.26 -2.29 4.56
N ASP A 36 1.66 -3.42 5.13
CA ASP A 36 1.70 -3.58 6.58
C ASP A 36 2.82 -2.73 7.18
N LEU A 37 2.53 -1.95 8.22
CA LEU A 37 3.55 -1.12 8.85
C LEU A 37 4.63 -1.98 9.52
N THR A 38 4.24 -3.10 10.14
CA THR A 38 5.14 -3.99 10.87
C THR A 38 5.07 -5.40 10.28
N VAL A 39 6.17 -5.85 9.69
CA VAL A 39 6.32 -7.22 9.17
C VAL A 39 7.39 -7.93 10.00
N PRO A 40 7.03 -8.88 10.89
CA PRO A 40 8.01 -9.64 11.66
C PRO A 40 8.97 -10.41 10.75
N GLY A 41 10.28 -10.25 10.97
CA GLY A 41 11.31 -10.93 10.19
C GLY A 41 11.55 -10.39 8.78
N GLY A 42 10.91 -9.28 8.39
CA GLY A 42 11.01 -8.71 7.06
C GLY A 42 11.00 -7.18 7.04
N MET A 43 10.98 -6.60 5.84
CA MET A 43 10.87 -5.15 5.65
C MET A 43 9.42 -4.67 5.83
N GLY A 44 9.18 -3.77 6.78
CA GLY A 44 7.87 -3.16 7.02
C GLY A 44 7.53 -1.98 6.09
N GLY A 45 6.31 -1.46 6.23
CA GLY A 45 5.71 -0.48 5.32
C GLY A 45 6.48 0.82 5.19
N LYS A 46 7.05 1.35 6.28
CA LYS A 46 7.83 2.61 6.26
C LYS A 46 9.01 2.56 5.27
N LYS A 47 9.86 1.55 5.41
CA LYS A 47 11.02 1.39 4.51
C LYS A 47 10.59 1.02 3.09
N THR A 48 9.46 0.33 2.96
CA THR A 48 8.90 -0.06 1.67
C THR A 48 8.44 1.17 0.89
N ILE A 49 7.64 2.05 1.50
CA ILE A 49 7.16 3.26 0.82
C ILE A 49 8.32 4.20 0.47
N GLU A 50 9.33 4.34 1.33
CA GLU A 50 10.55 5.11 1.04
C GLU A 50 11.27 4.61 -0.21
N LYS A 51 11.32 3.29 -0.44
CA LYS A 51 11.91 2.69 -1.64
C LYS A 51 11.00 2.85 -2.86
N LEU A 52 9.70 2.60 -2.71
CA LEU A 52 8.74 2.73 -3.80
C LEU A 52 8.67 4.16 -4.32
N LEU A 53 8.72 5.18 -3.45
CA LEU A 53 8.74 6.59 -3.84
C LEU A 53 9.99 6.97 -4.66
N ARG A 54 11.13 6.33 -4.42
CA ARG A 54 12.35 6.54 -5.23
C ARG A 54 12.23 5.94 -6.63
N ILE A 55 11.44 4.87 -6.76
CA ILE A 55 11.21 4.16 -8.03
C ILE A 55 10.08 4.85 -8.80
N ASN A 56 8.99 5.20 -8.12
CA ASN A 56 7.84 5.89 -8.64
C ASN A 56 7.34 6.95 -7.63
N PRO A 57 7.64 8.24 -7.85
CA PRO A 57 7.15 9.33 -7.00
C PRO A 57 5.62 9.42 -6.91
N ASN A 58 4.90 8.81 -7.86
CA ASN A 58 3.44 8.81 -7.94
C ASN A 58 2.80 7.52 -7.41
N VAL A 59 3.55 6.69 -6.68
CA VAL A 59 2.98 5.48 -6.07
C VAL A 59 1.78 5.81 -5.17
N VAL A 60 0.70 5.05 -5.32
CA VAL A 60 -0.47 5.13 -4.45
C VAL A 60 -0.39 3.99 -3.45
N ALA A 61 -0.16 4.33 -2.18
CA ALA A 61 0.02 3.35 -1.12
C ALA A 61 -0.93 3.58 0.05
N ILE A 62 -1.55 2.50 0.53
CA ILE A 62 -2.30 2.46 1.78
C ILE A 62 -1.40 1.84 2.85
N VAL A 63 -1.28 2.48 4.02
CA VAL A 63 -0.66 1.86 5.19
C VAL A 63 -1.71 1.14 6.04
N SER A 64 -1.37 -0.05 6.54
CA SER A 64 -2.22 -0.78 7.47
C SER A 64 -1.45 -1.29 8.69
N SER A 65 -1.99 -1.11 9.89
CA SER A 65 -1.35 -1.50 11.14
C SER A 65 -2.37 -1.79 12.24
N GLY A 66 -2.05 -2.71 13.15
CA GLY A 66 -2.80 -2.90 14.40
C GLY A 66 -2.40 -1.93 15.51
N TYR A 67 -1.29 -1.21 15.34
CA TYR A 67 -0.82 -0.19 16.28
C TYR A 67 -1.36 1.18 15.86
N SER A 68 -2.58 1.50 16.30
CA SER A 68 -3.25 2.76 15.94
C SER A 68 -2.53 4.02 16.42
N ASN A 69 -1.67 3.89 17.45
CA ASN A 69 -0.93 5.02 18.03
C ASN A 69 0.43 5.28 17.36
N ASP A 70 0.78 4.53 16.31
CA ASP A 70 2.00 4.81 15.56
C ASP A 70 1.87 6.18 14.84
N PRO A 71 2.84 7.11 14.97
CA PRO A 71 2.79 8.40 14.30
C PRO A 71 2.57 8.30 12.78
N ILE A 72 3.02 7.21 12.14
CA ILE A 72 2.80 6.98 10.71
C ILE A 72 1.33 6.75 10.41
N MET A 73 0.54 6.18 11.32
CA MET A 73 -0.90 6.02 11.12
C MET A 73 -1.62 7.37 11.22
N ALA A 74 -1.18 8.25 12.12
CA ALA A 74 -1.77 9.57 12.30
C ALA A 74 -1.34 10.59 11.22
N GLU A 75 -0.12 10.46 10.72
CA GLU A 75 0.51 11.43 9.81
C GLU A 75 0.96 10.76 8.50
N TYR A 76 0.22 9.75 8.02
CA TYR A 76 0.60 8.86 6.92
C TYR A 76 1.04 9.60 5.64
N GLU A 77 0.42 10.75 5.37
CA GLU A 77 0.74 11.59 4.21
C GLU A 77 2.18 12.12 4.24
N LYS A 78 2.72 12.42 5.43
CA LYS A 78 4.11 12.89 5.59
C LYS A 78 5.15 11.83 5.22
N PHE A 79 4.74 10.55 5.22
CA PHE A 79 5.56 9.42 4.83
C PHE A 79 5.29 8.97 3.37
N GLY A 80 4.43 9.70 2.66
CA GLY A 80 4.09 9.46 1.26
C GLY A 80 3.01 8.40 1.02
N PHE A 81 2.34 7.94 2.07
CA PHE A 81 1.10 7.17 1.89
C PHE A 81 -0.05 8.07 1.44
N LYS A 82 -1.02 7.48 0.76
CA LYS A 82 -2.23 8.15 0.26
C LYS A 82 -3.49 7.71 0.99
N GLY A 83 -3.43 6.65 1.79
CA GLY A 83 -4.53 6.23 2.65
C GLY A 83 -4.03 5.39 3.82
N VAL A 84 -4.93 5.14 4.76
CA VAL A 84 -4.67 4.38 5.98
C VAL A 84 -5.84 3.48 6.33
N VAL A 85 -5.57 2.27 6.83
CA VAL A 85 -6.59 1.36 7.38
C VAL A 85 -6.06 0.68 8.64
N SER A 86 -6.65 1.02 9.79
CA SER A 86 -6.30 0.42 11.09
C SER A 86 -6.86 -1.00 11.24
N LYS A 87 -6.05 -1.93 11.73
CA LYS A 87 -6.48 -3.30 12.05
C LYS A 87 -7.09 -3.34 13.47
N PRO A 88 -8.09 -4.20 13.72
CA PRO A 88 -8.80 -5.01 12.72
C PRO A 88 -9.75 -4.14 11.86
N TYR A 89 -9.90 -4.51 10.59
CA TYR A 89 -10.83 -3.87 9.65
C TYR A 89 -11.70 -4.91 8.95
N SER A 90 -12.89 -4.49 8.51
CA SER A 90 -13.76 -5.29 7.65
C SER A 90 -13.34 -5.20 6.19
N ALA A 91 -13.80 -6.15 5.36
CA ALA A 91 -13.55 -6.10 3.92
C ALA A 91 -14.13 -4.82 3.30
N GLU A 92 -15.30 -4.39 3.75
CA GLU A 92 -15.98 -3.18 3.28
C GLU A 92 -15.16 -1.92 3.55
N GLN A 93 -14.53 -1.82 4.73
CA GLN A 93 -13.65 -0.70 5.06
C GLN A 93 -12.44 -0.63 4.14
N LEU A 94 -11.77 -1.76 3.88
CA LEU A 94 -10.63 -1.80 2.96
C LEU A 94 -11.05 -1.47 1.52
N ILE A 95 -12.17 -2.02 1.07
CA ILE A 95 -12.74 -1.78 -0.26
C ILE A 95 -13.11 -0.31 -0.45
N ALA A 96 -13.66 0.35 0.58
CA ALA A 96 -14.03 1.76 0.52
C ALA A 96 -12.80 2.64 0.27
N VAL A 97 -11.74 2.48 1.08
CA VAL A 97 -10.50 3.25 0.94
C VAL A 97 -9.79 2.95 -0.39
N THR A 98 -9.78 1.68 -0.80
CA THR A 98 -9.19 1.27 -2.09
C THR A 98 -9.90 1.94 -3.26
N ASN A 99 -11.24 1.90 -3.27
CA ASN A 99 -12.04 2.50 -4.34
C ASN A 99 -11.93 4.03 -4.39
N GLU A 100 -11.85 4.68 -3.23
CA GLU A 100 -11.64 6.13 -3.15
C GLU A 100 -10.34 6.55 -3.84
N LEU A 101 -9.25 5.84 -3.55
CA LEU A 101 -7.93 6.13 -4.11
C LEU A 101 -7.83 5.77 -5.60
N LEU A 102 -8.39 4.64 -6.02
CA LEU A 102 -8.40 4.25 -7.44
C LEU A 102 -9.21 5.24 -8.29
N ARG A 103 -10.33 5.77 -7.78
CA ARG A 103 -11.11 6.82 -8.48
C ARG A 103 -10.33 8.12 -8.62
N SER A 104 -9.53 8.47 -7.62
CA SER A 104 -8.73 9.70 -7.61
C SER A 104 -7.52 9.63 -8.54
N LYS A 105 -6.97 8.42 -8.75
CA LYS A 105 -5.84 8.17 -9.68
C LYS A 105 -6.25 8.24 -11.16
N ASN A 106 -7.50 7.91 -11.47
CA ASN A 106 -8.05 7.89 -12.83
C ASN A 106 -8.62 9.25 -13.30
N ARG A 107 -8.40 10.32 -12.53
CA ARG A 107 -8.77 11.70 -12.87
C ARG A 107 -7.53 12.47 -13.29
#